data_AF-A0A1C6HN57-F1
#
_entry.id   AF-A0A1C6HN57-F1
#
_cell.length_a   1.000
_cell.length_b   1.000
_cell.length_c   1.000
_cell.angle_alpha   90.00
_cell.angle_beta   90.00
_cell.angle_gamma   90.00
#
_symmetry.space_group_name_H-M   'P 1'
#
loop_
_entity.id
_entity.type
_entity.pdbx_description
1 polymer ?
#
loop_
_entity_poly.entity_id
_entity_poly.type
_entity_poly.pdbx_seq_one_letter_code
_entity_poly.pdbx_strand_id
1 'polypeptide(L)'
;MRDIINLTQNLDCYGFYPGVSDEETLGRIYVDDLEMLDVPDQVKPYFDYEAYGRDACIHENGHFAPGGYVVKESDHFVEVYHGLQDIPKEHKVFSFPKLSIREQMAAYQEIIDGSSLEGYRQMQKKDRGDR
;
A
#
# COMPACT_ATOMS: atom_id res chain seq x y z
N MET A 1 -3.13 -4.76 0.08
CA MET A 1 -2.24 -5.31 1.12
C MET A 1 -0.93 -5.83 0.52
N ARG A 2 -0.98 -6.63 -0.54
CA ARG A 2 0.21 -7.06 -1.28
C ARG A 2 1.10 -5.87 -1.69
N ASP A 3 0.50 -4.86 -2.31
CA ASP A 3 1.22 -3.69 -2.84
C ASP A 3 1.94 -2.90 -1.75
N ILE A 4 1.31 -2.73 -0.58
CA ILE A 4 1.94 -2.06 0.58
C ILE A 4 3.15 -2.85 1.07
N ILE A 5 3.03 -4.18 1.18
CA ILE A 5 4.16 -5.02 1.61
C ILE A 5 5.32 -4.88 0.62
N ASN A 6 5.05 -4.99 -0.68
CA ASN A 6 6.07 -4.80 -1.70
C ASN A 6 6.66 -3.38 -1.63
N LEU A 7 5.85 -2.34 -1.48
CA LEU A 7 6.35 -0.98 -1.31
C LEU A 7 7.28 -0.84 -0.10
N THR A 8 6.92 -1.41 1.05
CA THR A 8 7.78 -1.35 2.26
C THR A 8 9.12 -2.07 2.10
N GLN A 9 9.22 -3.02 1.16
CA GLN A 9 10.47 -3.70 0.83
C GLN A 9 11.30 -2.98 -0.24
N ASN A 10 10.75 -1.93 -0.86
CA ASN A 10 11.38 -1.18 -1.96
C ASN A 10 11.45 0.34 -1.65
N LEU A 11 11.55 0.71 -0.37
CA LEU A 11 11.61 2.13 0.02
C LEU A 11 12.88 2.82 -0.46
N ASP A 12 13.94 2.06 -0.69
CA ASP A 12 15.21 2.49 -1.29
C ASP A 12 15.08 2.90 -2.77
N CYS A 13 13.96 2.56 -3.44
CA CYS A 13 13.68 3.03 -4.79
C CYS A 13 13.16 4.47 -4.86
N TYR A 14 12.92 5.10 -3.71
CA TYR A 14 12.30 6.42 -3.61
C TYR A 14 13.16 7.40 -2.81
N GLY A 15 13.31 8.61 -3.36
CA GLY A 15 13.82 9.76 -2.64
C GLY A 15 12.72 10.43 -1.85
N PHE A 16 13.03 10.87 -0.62
CA PHE A 16 12.11 11.64 0.21
C PHE A 16 12.78 12.91 0.74
N TYR A 17 12.20 14.06 0.40
CA TYR A 17 12.66 15.38 0.83
C TYR A 17 11.70 15.93 1.88
N PRO A 18 12.04 15.82 3.19
CA PRO A 18 11.15 16.21 4.27
C PRO A 18 10.94 17.72 4.31
N GLY A 19 9.72 18.14 4.63
CA GLY A 19 9.36 19.56 4.78
C GLY A 19 9.18 20.33 3.47
N VAL A 20 9.45 19.72 2.32
CA VAL A 20 9.23 20.32 1.00
C VAL A 20 7.76 20.24 0.63
N SER A 21 7.10 21.39 0.47
CA SER A 21 5.66 21.49 0.23
C SER A 21 5.26 22.21 -1.06
N ASP A 22 6.22 22.79 -1.76
CA ASP A 22 6.00 23.68 -2.90
C ASP A 22 7.17 23.60 -3.88
N GLU A 23 6.89 24.01 -5.12
CA GLU A 23 7.82 23.97 -6.24
C GLU A 23 9.01 24.91 -6.07
N GLU A 24 8.84 26.07 -5.43
CA GLU A 24 9.96 26.99 -5.17
C GLU A 24 11.00 26.34 -4.26
N THR A 25 10.56 25.75 -3.15
CA THR A 25 11.44 25.06 -2.19
C THR A 25 12.15 23.88 -2.86
N LEU A 26 11.43 23.09 -3.66
CA LEU A 26 12.02 21.99 -4.42
C LEU A 26 13.09 22.50 -5.41
N GLY A 27 12.78 23.54 -6.16
CA GLY A 27 13.70 24.15 -7.12
C GLY A 27 14.98 24.68 -6.45
N ARG A 28 14.85 25.30 -5.27
CA ARG A 28 16.01 25.75 -4.48
C ARG A 28 16.89 24.59 -4.04
N ILE A 29 16.31 23.51 -3.52
CA ILE A 29 17.08 22.32 -3.14
C ILE A 29 17.82 21.77 -4.36
N TYR A 30 17.17 21.69 -5.52
CA TYR A 30 17.79 21.08 -6.71
C TYR A 30 18.93 21.92 -7.26
N VAL A 31 18.80 23.25 -7.24
CA VAL A 31 19.82 24.15 -7.79
C VAL A 31 20.91 24.48 -6.77
N ASP A 32 20.54 24.81 -5.53
CA ASP A 32 21.47 25.34 -4.54
C ASP A 32 22.10 24.23 -3.67
N ASP A 33 21.36 23.19 -3.30
CA ASP A 33 21.84 22.13 -2.40
C ASP A 33 22.37 20.89 -3.15
N LEU A 34 21.71 20.50 -4.23
CA LEU A 34 22.06 19.32 -5.04
C LEU A 34 22.86 19.66 -6.31
N GLU A 35 22.99 20.94 -6.64
CA GLU A 35 23.74 21.44 -7.80
C GLU A 35 23.36 20.74 -9.13
N MET A 36 22.08 20.38 -9.30
CA MET A 36 21.56 19.70 -10.49
C MET A 36 21.59 20.60 -11.74
N LEU A 37 21.69 21.92 -11.53
CA LEU A 37 21.85 22.93 -12.57
C LEU A 37 22.86 23.97 -12.11
N ASP A 38 23.91 24.19 -12.90
CA ASP A 38 24.91 25.22 -12.64
C ASP A 38 24.37 26.62 -13.02
N VAL A 39 23.79 27.31 -12.04
CA VAL A 39 23.32 28.68 -12.17
C VAL A 39 24.39 29.64 -11.63
N PRO A 40 24.97 30.53 -12.46
CA PRO A 40 25.97 31.48 -11.99
C PRO A 40 25.44 32.36 -10.85
N ASP A 41 26.26 32.60 -9.83
CA ASP A 41 25.84 33.36 -8.61
C ASP A 41 25.27 34.75 -8.92
N GLN A 42 25.77 35.41 -9.96
CA GLN A 42 25.26 36.71 -10.41
C GLN A 42 23.82 36.65 -10.95
N VAL A 43 23.37 35.48 -11.42
CA VAL A 43 22.04 35.24 -11.99
C VAL A 43 21.09 34.60 -10.97
N LYS A 44 21.58 33.89 -9.95
CA LYS A 44 20.76 33.24 -8.91
C LYS A 44 19.63 34.13 -8.33
N PRO A 45 19.84 35.43 -8.02
CA PRO A 45 18.75 36.29 -7.52
C PRO A 45 17.58 36.50 -8.50
N TYR A 46 17.80 36.23 -9.79
CA TYR A 46 16.84 36.38 -10.87
C TYR A 46 16.35 35.04 -11.44
N PHE A 47 16.86 33.92 -10.90
CA PHE A 47 16.48 32.59 -11.34
C PHE A 47 15.08 32.23 -10.83
N ASP A 48 14.25 31.68 -11.70
CA ASP A 48 12.90 31.26 -11.36
C ASP A 48 12.90 29.83 -10.81
N TYR A 49 13.14 29.73 -9.49
CA TYR A 49 13.19 28.46 -8.78
C TYR A 49 11.84 27.72 -8.79
N GLU A 50 10.72 28.44 -8.72
CA GLU A 50 9.39 27.85 -8.75
C GLU A 50 9.11 27.18 -10.11
N ALA A 51 9.42 27.88 -11.21
CA ALA A 51 9.27 27.30 -12.54
C ALA A 51 10.17 26.07 -12.73
N TYR A 52 11.43 26.14 -12.29
CA TYR A 52 12.34 25.01 -12.38
C TYR A 52 11.87 23.81 -11.55
N GLY A 53 11.47 24.03 -10.29
CA GLY A 53 10.98 22.97 -9.42
C GLY A 53 9.69 22.34 -9.93
N ARG A 54 8.79 23.13 -10.54
CA ARG A 54 7.59 22.60 -11.20
C ARG A 54 7.94 21.67 -12.36
N ASP A 55 8.86 22.11 -13.23
CA ASP A 55 9.28 21.34 -14.39
C ASP A 55 10.03 20.07 -13.97
N ALA A 56 10.87 20.14 -12.93
CA ALA A 56 11.54 18.99 -12.32
C ALA A 56 10.52 17.97 -11.80
N CYS A 57 9.54 18.43 -11.01
CA CYS A 57 8.48 17.58 -10.45
C CYS A 57 7.68 16.83 -11.51
N ILE A 58 7.33 17.52 -12.61
CA ILE A 58 6.66 16.90 -13.76
C ILE A 58 7.58 15.88 -14.45
N HIS A 59 8.85 16.22 -14.66
CA HIS A 59 9.82 15.37 -15.38
C HIS A 59 10.08 14.05 -14.66
N GLU A 60 10.30 14.11 -13.35
CA GLU A 60 10.61 12.95 -12.51
C GLU A 60 9.36 12.26 -11.98
N ASN A 61 8.19 12.77 -12.33
CA ASN A 61 6.90 12.20 -11.97
C ASN A 61 6.70 12.12 -10.44
N GLY A 62 7.24 13.09 -9.71
CA GLY A 62 7.21 13.13 -8.26
C GLY A 62 5.92 13.71 -7.67
N HIS A 63 5.86 13.78 -6.34
CA HIS A 63 4.63 14.09 -5.64
C HIS A 63 4.85 14.80 -4.29
N PHE A 64 4.14 15.91 -4.07
CA PHE A 64 4.06 16.56 -2.76
C PHE A 64 3.06 15.82 -1.86
N ALA A 65 3.56 15.25 -0.77
CA ALA A 65 2.78 14.54 0.23
C ALA A 65 2.77 15.31 1.56
N PRO A 66 1.84 15.01 2.48
CA PRO A 66 1.92 15.55 3.83
C PRO A 66 3.27 15.23 4.48
N GLY A 67 4.05 16.27 4.78
CA GLY A 67 5.35 16.15 5.43
C GLY A 67 6.57 16.15 4.50
N GLY A 68 6.40 16.16 3.17
CA GLY A 68 7.52 16.30 2.24
C GLY A 68 7.21 15.90 0.79
N TYR A 69 8.26 15.91 -0.02
CA TYR A 69 8.20 15.56 -1.43
C TYR A 69 8.81 14.18 -1.70
N VAL A 70 8.14 13.36 -2.52
CA VAL A 70 8.55 12.00 -2.87
C VAL A 70 8.80 11.90 -4.37
N VAL A 71 9.92 11.30 -4.75
CA VAL A 71 10.27 11.01 -6.14
C VAL A 71 10.75 9.56 -6.27
N LYS A 72 10.52 8.93 -7.42
CA LYS A 72 11.11 7.63 -7.73
C LYS A 72 12.51 7.84 -8.28
N GLU A 73 13.53 7.34 -7.59
CA GLU A 73 14.94 7.50 -7.99
C GLU A 73 15.47 6.28 -8.76
N SER A 74 14.84 5.12 -8.60
CA SER A 74 15.33 3.86 -9.17
C SER A 74 14.19 3.02 -9.74
N ASP A 75 14.45 2.40 -10.89
CA ASP A 75 13.55 1.44 -11.54
C ASP A 75 13.70 0.00 -11.01
N HIS A 76 14.55 -0.22 -10.00
CA HIS A 76 14.83 -1.55 -9.45
C HIS A 76 13.76 -2.09 -8.48
N PHE A 77 12.51 -1.68 -8.63
CA PHE A 77 11.42 -2.20 -7.81
C PHE A 77 11.25 -3.71 -8.04
N VAL A 78 11.34 -4.51 -6.98
CA VAL A 78 11.18 -5.96 -7.01
C VAL A 78 9.90 -6.36 -6.28
N GLU A 79 9.03 -7.12 -6.94
CA GLU A 79 7.90 -7.78 -6.30
C GLU A 79 8.40 -9.00 -5.51
N VAL A 80 8.46 -8.88 -4.18
CA VAL A 80 8.96 -9.95 -3.28
C VAL A 80 7.81 -10.77 -2.73
N TYR A 81 6.66 -10.15 -2.48
CA TYR A 81 5.50 -10.76 -1.86
C TYR A 81 4.35 -10.92 -2.85
N HIS A 82 3.90 -12.18 -3.03
CA HIS A 82 2.89 -12.59 -4.00
C HIS A 82 1.58 -13.05 -3.33
N GLY A 83 1.49 -13.07 -1.99
CA GLY A 83 0.26 -13.41 -1.26
C GLY A 83 0.43 -14.50 -0.19
N LEU A 84 -0.67 -15.16 0.18
CA LEU A 84 -0.71 -16.14 1.27
C LEU A 84 0.18 -17.36 1.06
N GLN A 85 0.56 -17.65 -0.19
CA GLN A 85 1.47 -18.72 -0.53
C GLN A 85 2.90 -18.47 -0.02
N ASP A 86 3.32 -17.20 0.07
CA ASP A 86 4.66 -16.83 0.53
C ASP A 86 4.78 -16.80 2.06
N ILE A 87 3.64 -16.86 2.77
CA ILE A 87 3.63 -16.93 4.23
C ILE A 87 4.05 -18.35 4.65
N PRO A 88 5.10 -18.52 5.48
CA PRO A 88 5.50 -19.83 6.00
C PRO A 88 4.37 -20.51 6.77
N LYS A 89 4.34 -21.85 6.77
CA LYS A 89 3.22 -22.65 7.32
C LYS A 89 3.05 -22.41 8.83
N GLU A 90 4.16 -22.25 9.54
CA GLU A 90 4.26 -21.95 10.96
C GLU A 90 3.61 -20.61 11.35
N HIS A 91 3.53 -19.64 10.42
CA HIS A 91 2.92 -18.33 10.65
C HIS A 91 1.44 -18.27 10.22
N LYS A 92 0.88 -19.36 9.68
CA LYS A 92 -0.55 -19.45 9.32
C LYS A 92 -1.37 -19.79 10.56
N VAL A 93 -1.70 -18.76 11.35
CA VAL A 93 -2.49 -18.86 12.60
C VAL A 93 -3.97 -19.21 12.36
N PHE A 94 -4.50 -18.98 11.16
CA PHE A 94 -5.79 -19.50 10.71
C PHE A 94 -5.59 -20.66 9.75
N SER A 95 -5.11 -21.80 10.26
CA SER A 95 -5.46 -23.06 9.62
C SER A 95 -6.89 -23.39 10.05
N PHE A 96 -7.82 -23.63 9.12
CA PHE A 96 -9.02 -24.39 9.46
C PHE A 96 -8.57 -25.62 10.25
N PRO A 97 -9.26 -25.98 11.36
CA PRO A 97 -8.92 -27.22 12.06
C PRO A 97 -8.86 -28.32 11.01
N LYS A 98 -7.79 -29.13 11.04
CA LYS A 98 -7.71 -30.33 10.20
C LYS A 98 -8.75 -31.31 10.73
N LEU A 99 -10.00 -31.08 10.34
CA LEU A 99 -11.11 -31.95 10.62
C LEU A 99 -10.80 -33.29 9.93
N SER A 100 -10.95 -34.38 10.66
CA SER A 100 -10.99 -35.71 10.07
C SER A 100 -12.08 -35.77 9.00
N ILE A 101 -12.00 -36.72 8.06
CA ILE A 101 -13.04 -36.90 7.03
C ILE A 101 -14.43 -36.96 7.68
N ARG A 102 -14.56 -37.60 8.85
CA ARG A 102 -15.80 -37.70 9.61
C ARG A 102 -16.31 -36.33 10.08
N GLU A 103 -15.43 -35.50 10.63
CA GLU A 103 -15.79 -34.17 11.11
C GLU A 103 -16.08 -33.20 9.95
N GLN A 104 -15.38 -33.34 8.82
CA GLN A 104 -15.71 -32.60 7.60
C GLN A 104 -17.11 -32.98 7.10
N MET A 105 -17.42 -34.27 7.02
CA MET A 105 -18.76 -34.74 6.60
C MET A 105 -19.85 -34.27 7.57
N ALA A 106 -19.59 -34.25 8.88
CA ALA A 106 -20.53 -33.73 9.86
C ALA A 106 -20.79 -32.22 9.69
N ALA A 107 -19.74 -31.42 9.47
CA ALA A 107 -19.89 -29.99 9.21
C ALA A 107 -20.66 -29.70 7.91
N TYR A 108 -20.39 -30.44 6.83
CA TYR A 108 -21.17 -30.32 5.59
C TYR A 108 -22.62 -30.75 5.79
N GLN A 109 -22.87 -31.83 6.54
CA GLN A 109 -24.22 -32.28 6.86
C GLN A 109 -24.99 -31.24 7.66
N GLU A 110 -24.36 -30.59 8.64
CA GLU A 110 -24.99 -29.54 9.46
C GLU A 110 -25.37 -28.32 8.62
N ILE A 111 -24.52 -27.93 7.65
CA ILE A 111 -24.84 -26.85 6.70
C ILE A 111 -25.99 -27.24 5.78
N ILE A 112 -26.02 -28.48 5.30
CA ILE A 112 -27.11 -29.01 4.45
C ILE A 112 -28.43 -29.06 5.24
N ASP A 113 -28.41 -29.57 6.46
CA ASP A 113 -29.59 -29.68 7.32
C ASP A 113 -30.11 -28.29 7.72
N GLY A 114 -29.22 -27.33 7.99
CA GLY A 114 -29.57 -25.94 8.27
C GLY A 114 -30.11 -25.17 7.06
N SER A 115 -29.65 -25.51 5.84
CA SER A 115 -30.13 -24.93 4.57
C SER A 115 -31.33 -25.66 3.97
N SER A 116 -31.77 -26.76 4.58
CA SER A 116 -32.98 -27.49 4.19
C SER A 116 -34.24 -26.67 4.47
N LEU A 117 -35.30 -26.88 3.67
CA LEU A 117 -36.61 -26.22 3.84
C LEU A 117 -37.22 -26.49 5.22
N GLU A 118 -36.87 -27.63 5.84
CA GLU A 118 -37.27 -28.01 7.20
C GLU A 118 -36.44 -27.30 8.27
N GLY A 119 -35.12 -27.14 8.05
CA GLY A 119 -34.24 -26.32 8.89
C GLY A 119 -34.70 -24.87 8.98
N TYR A 120 -35.06 -24.24 7.84
CA TYR A 120 -35.63 -22.90 7.81
C TYR A 120 -36.96 -22.78 8.59
N ARG A 121 -37.85 -23.80 8.51
CA ARG A 121 -39.11 -23.81 9.27
C ARG A 121 -38.88 -23.92 10.78
N GLN A 122 -37.87 -24.68 11.21
CA GLN A 122 -37.53 -24.83 12.63
C GLN A 122 -36.92 -23.55 13.21
N MET A 123 -36.02 -22.89 12.46
CA MET A 123 -35.46 -21.59 12.87
C MET A 123 -36.54 -20.51 13.01
N GLN A 124 -37.47 -20.41 12.05
CA GLN A 124 -38.59 -19.45 12.13
C GLN A 124 -39.57 -19.71 13.27
N LYS A 125 -39.74 -20.97 13.70
CA LYS A 125 -40.58 -21.32 14.87
C LYS A 125 -39.89 -20.96 16.18
N LYS A 126 -38.56 -21.13 16.25
CA LYS A 126 -37.76 -20.82 17.45
C LYS A 126 -37.74 -19.32 17.74
N ASP A 127 -37.61 -18.47 16.73
CA ASP A 127 -37.67 -17.00 16.87
C ASP A 127 -39.07 -16.47 17.27
N ARG A 128 -40.13 -17.26 17.06
CA ARG A 128 -41.51 -16.88 17.43
C ARG A 128 -41.92 -17.32 18.84
N GLY A 129 -41.08 -18.09 19.54
CA GLY A 129 -41.34 -18.58 20.89
C GLY A 129 -40.81 -17.68 22.02
N ASP A 130 -39.92 -16.73 21.71
CA ASP A 130 -39.26 -15.83 22.68
C ASP A 130 -39.89 -14.42 22.75
N ARG A 131 -41.20 -14.30 22.54
CA ARG A 131 -41.97 -13.06 22.80
C ARG A 131 -43.09 -13.27 23.79
#